data_AF-A0A0E3RXB3-F1
#
_entry.id   AF-A0A0E3RXB3-F1
#
_cell.length_a   1.000
_cell.length_b   1.000
_cell.length_c   1.000
_cell.angle_alpha   90.00
_cell.angle_beta   90.00
_cell.angle_gamma   90.00
#
_symmetry.space_group_name_H-M   'P 1'
#
loop_
_entity.id
_entity.type
_entity.pdbx_description
1 polymer ?
#
loop_
_entity_poly.entity_id
_entity_poly.type
_entity_poly.pdbx_seq_one_letter_code
_entity_poly.pdbx_strand_id
1 'polypeptide(L)'
;MVNTLSHLGVGLLIALALGFKGKKRNVVAFLSILPDLDFIPYTLFFLLSSSVSHETRTHLFYFLGHREFMHSILFIFLVTLFIWLRTKDRLFTAAGFAAILSHSYLDYATSWKMRPLFPFSTESSIMGAVYFFDPIANLLPLLPIFIVLVGYQKNRGRWNGKFNRFCTFVTNNRRSLYRTLAVVLLVWIIVLPVAKFFLVNQISEAEGTRISYQGTYPVSPGKFLAAYEYNNTHFKIMEISYLSGIGRSDFIEKINSTGSVPDASAYAQRAGKLYSTAVPQEIDYPVFSVSENGDNGTVTVLLSDARNSYVENWAYFRTVYRFVFDKESGEYEAYASEQTGRERRLERNYFG
;
A
#
# COMPACT_ATOMS: atom_id res chain seq x y z
N MET A 1 0.16 4.95 -2.16
CA MET A 1 1.55 5.18 -2.57
C MET A 1 1.80 6.68 -2.60
N VAL A 2 2.47 7.18 -1.59
CA VAL A 2 3.00 8.52 -1.77
C VAL A 2 4.04 8.41 -2.89
N ASN A 3 3.96 9.28 -3.91
CA ASN A 3 4.89 9.14 -5.03
C ASN A 3 6.33 9.41 -4.55
N THR A 4 7.32 8.79 -5.19
CA THR A 4 8.74 8.92 -4.83
C THR A 4 9.21 10.38 -4.73
N LEU A 5 8.63 11.30 -5.53
CA LEU A 5 8.94 12.72 -5.44
C LEU A 5 8.42 13.35 -4.13
N SER A 6 7.26 12.94 -3.66
CA SER A 6 6.70 13.41 -2.40
C SER A 6 7.51 12.87 -1.22
N HIS A 7 7.92 11.60 -1.27
CA HIS A 7 8.87 11.03 -0.31
C HIS A 7 10.21 11.78 -0.27
N LEU A 8 10.80 12.07 -1.43
CA LEU A 8 11.99 12.94 -1.56
C LEU A 8 11.74 14.33 -0.96
N GLY A 9 10.54 14.86 -1.19
CA GLY A 9 10.07 16.12 -0.66
C GLY A 9 10.03 16.17 0.86
N VAL A 10 9.57 15.09 1.50
CA VAL A 10 9.56 14.95 2.97
C VAL A 10 10.99 14.89 3.51
N GLY A 11 11.88 14.09 2.92
CA GLY A 11 13.28 14.06 3.34
C GLY A 11 13.97 15.42 3.19
N LEU A 12 13.67 16.13 2.10
CA LEU A 12 14.17 17.49 1.88
C LEU A 12 13.59 18.48 2.91
N LEU A 13 12.31 18.36 3.25
CA LEU A 13 11.66 19.16 4.29
C LEU A 13 12.32 18.94 5.66
N ILE A 14 12.53 17.69 6.05
CA ILE A 14 13.24 17.31 7.28
C ILE A 14 14.64 17.93 7.28
N ALA A 15 15.39 17.74 6.20
CA ALA A 15 16.75 18.27 6.08
C ALA A 15 16.79 19.80 6.22
N LEU A 16 15.86 20.51 5.58
CA LEU A 16 15.79 21.96 5.59
C LEU A 16 15.30 22.52 6.93
N ALA A 17 14.33 21.86 7.58
CA ALA A 17 13.84 22.22 8.90
C ALA A 17 14.93 22.10 9.98
N LEU A 18 15.80 21.09 9.86
CA LEU A 18 16.96 20.88 10.73
C LEU A 18 18.19 21.70 10.33
N GLY A 19 18.11 22.50 9.26
CA GLY A 19 19.16 23.42 8.84
C GLY A 19 20.34 22.78 8.08
N PHE A 20 20.21 21.53 7.62
CA PHE A 20 21.24 20.88 6.82
C PHE A 20 21.45 21.58 5.47
N LYS A 21 22.72 21.58 5.02
CA LYS A 21 23.16 22.17 3.74
C LYS A 21 24.06 21.19 2.99
N GLY A 22 24.28 21.45 1.69
CA GLY A 22 25.22 20.71 0.86
C GLY A 22 24.98 19.20 0.86
N LYS A 23 26.06 18.41 1.02
CA LYS A 23 26.02 16.95 0.98
C LYS A 23 25.09 16.35 2.04
N LYS A 24 25.12 16.85 3.29
CA LYS A 24 24.25 16.32 4.37
C LYS A 24 22.77 16.44 4.01
N ARG A 25 22.34 17.59 3.46
CA ARG A 25 20.96 17.78 2.99
C ARG A 25 20.57 16.76 1.93
N ASN A 26 21.42 16.59 0.92
CA ASN A 26 21.15 15.69 -0.19
C ASN A 26 21.08 14.23 0.27
N VAL A 27 21.92 13.83 1.23
CA VAL A 27 21.87 12.48 1.81
C VAL A 27 20.58 12.25 2.58
N VAL A 28 20.14 13.18 3.44
CA VAL A 28 18.85 13.02 4.15
C VAL A 28 17.67 12.93 3.19
N ALA A 29 17.67 13.74 2.13
CA ALA A 29 16.65 13.64 1.08
C ALA A 29 16.70 12.31 0.33
N PHE A 30 17.90 11.77 0.05
CA PHE A 30 18.03 10.45 -0.57
C PHE A 30 17.57 9.32 0.36
N LEU A 31 17.85 9.42 1.66
CA LEU A 31 17.42 8.42 2.64
C LEU A 31 15.90 8.27 2.68
N SER A 32 15.13 9.33 2.38
CA SER A 32 13.68 9.25 2.34
C SER A 32 13.13 8.59 1.07
N ILE A 33 13.96 8.22 0.09
CA ILE A 33 13.54 7.40 -1.07
C ILE A 33 14.31 6.09 -1.15
N LEU A 34 15.17 5.82 -0.15
CA LEU A 34 15.94 4.58 -0.11
C LEU A 34 15.04 3.33 -0.10
N PRO A 35 13.90 3.28 0.63
CA PRO A 35 13.01 2.13 0.59
C PRO A 35 12.42 1.83 -0.79
N ASP A 36 12.12 2.87 -1.58
CA ASP A 36 11.61 2.72 -2.95
C ASP A 36 12.60 2.04 -3.90
N LEU A 37 13.88 1.94 -3.56
CA LEU A 37 14.85 1.18 -4.36
C LEU A 37 14.62 -0.34 -4.30
N ASP A 38 13.63 -0.80 -3.54
CA ASP A 38 13.18 -2.19 -3.50
C ASP A 38 12.65 -2.71 -4.86
N PHE A 39 12.40 -1.83 -5.85
CA PHE A 39 12.14 -2.27 -7.23
C PHE A 39 13.31 -3.09 -7.81
N ILE A 40 14.55 -2.83 -7.35
CA ILE A 40 15.75 -3.56 -7.79
C ILE A 40 15.71 -5.01 -7.30
N PRO A 41 15.67 -5.29 -5.98
CA PRO A 41 15.53 -6.66 -5.49
C PRO A 41 14.22 -7.30 -5.96
N TYR A 42 13.14 -6.55 -6.14
CA TYR A 42 11.88 -7.10 -6.66
C TYR A 42 11.99 -7.58 -8.11
N THR A 43 12.75 -6.86 -8.95
CA THR A 43 13.07 -7.32 -10.30
C THR A 43 13.87 -8.63 -10.27
N LEU A 44 14.84 -8.74 -9.36
CA LEU A 44 15.61 -9.97 -9.17
C LEU A 44 14.73 -11.13 -8.70
N PHE A 45 13.83 -10.89 -7.74
CA PHE A 45 12.85 -11.86 -7.29
C PHE A 45 12.03 -12.38 -8.47
N PHE A 46 11.49 -11.48 -9.28
CA PHE A 46 10.68 -11.85 -10.44
C PHE A 46 11.42 -12.81 -11.38
N LEU A 47 12.69 -12.52 -11.69
CA LEU A 47 13.53 -13.32 -12.58
C LEU A 47 13.86 -14.72 -12.03
N LEU A 48 14.00 -14.86 -10.72
CA LEU A 48 14.38 -16.12 -10.07
C LEU A 48 13.17 -16.95 -9.61
N SER A 49 12.03 -16.30 -9.39
CA SER A 49 10.87 -16.86 -8.68
C SER A 49 10.31 -18.14 -9.29
N SER A 50 10.38 -18.33 -10.61
CA SER A 50 9.83 -19.50 -11.31
C SER A 50 10.72 -20.74 -11.22
N SER A 51 12.00 -20.58 -10.91
CA SER A 51 12.99 -21.66 -10.94
C SER A 51 13.27 -22.28 -9.57
N VAL A 52 12.51 -21.89 -8.54
CA VAL A 52 12.71 -22.32 -7.15
C VAL A 52 11.48 -23.03 -6.60
N SER A 53 11.61 -23.71 -5.45
CA SER A 53 10.45 -24.30 -4.77
C SER A 53 9.47 -23.24 -4.28
N HIS A 54 8.21 -23.61 -4.05
CA HIS A 54 7.18 -22.72 -3.49
C HIS A 54 7.64 -22.06 -2.17
N GLU A 55 8.22 -22.86 -1.26
CA GLU A 55 8.76 -22.36 0.01
C GLU A 55 9.89 -21.33 -0.20
N THR A 56 10.84 -21.64 -1.10
CA THR A 56 11.95 -20.72 -1.41
C THR A 56 11.42 -19.44 -2.05
N ARG A 57 10.45 -19.53 -2.96
CA ARG A 57 9.78 -18.38 -3.57
C ARG A 57 9.15 -17.49 -2.50
N THR A 58 8.43 -18.08 -1.55
CA THR A 58 7.77 -17.35 -0.46
C THR A 58 8.78 -16.64 0.44
N HIS A 59 9.89 -17.29 0.81
CA HIS A 59 10.96 -16.63 1.56
C HIS A 59 11.63 -15.51 0.77
N LEU A 60 11.95 -15.74 -0.51
CA LEU A 60 12.50 -14.70 -1.38
C LEU A 60 11.56 -13.50 -1.50
N PHE A 61 10.24 -13.74 -1.58
CA PHE A 61 9.26 -12.65 -1.60
C PHE A 61 9.35 -11.76 -0.36
N TYR A 62 9.54 -12.31 0.84
CA TYR A 62 9.65 -11.45 2.03
C TYR A 62 10.91 -10.57 2.06
N PHE A 63 12.02 -11.05 1.50
CA PHE A 63 13.27 -10.28 1.46
C PHE A 63 13.37 -9.33 0.27
N LEU A 64 12.84 -9.74 -0.87
CA LEU A 64 13.03 -9.08 -2.15
C LEU A 64 11.75 -8.48 -2.71
N GLY A 65 10.59 -8.76 -2.11
CA GLY A 65 9.30 -8.21 -2.47
C GLY A 65 9.25 -6.70 -2.31
N HIS A 66 8.50 -6.05 -3.19
CA HIS A 66 8.21 -4.63 -3.07
C HIS A 66 7.40 -4.38 -1.79
N ARG A 67 7.83 -3.41 -0.97
CA ARG A 67 7.24 -3.03 0.33
C ARG A 67 7.29 -4.07 1.44
N GLU A 68 8.20 -5.02 1.29
CA GLU A 68 8.48 -6.03 2.31
C GLU A 68 9.67 -5.58 3.18
N PHE A 69 10.82 -6.25 3.08
CA PHE A 69 11.98 -5.99 3.93
C PHE A 69 12.42 -4.52 4.00
N MET A 70 12.51 -3.80 2.87
CA MET A 70 12.99 -2.41 2.84
C MET A 70 12.06 -1.41 3.52
N HIS A 71 10.84 -1.82 3.89
CA HIS A 71 9.90 -1.01 4.64
C HIS A 71 9.66 -1.53 6.07
N SER A 72 10.46 -2.52 6.50
CA SER A 72 10.40 -3.08 7.84
C SER A 72 11.13 -2.22 8.88
N ILE A 73 10.74 -2.36 10.14
CA ILE A 73 11.45 -1.75 11.27
C ILE A 73 12.89 -2.22 11.33
N LEU A 74 13.17 -3.48 10.96
CA LEU A 74 14.53 -4.00 10.91
C LEU A 74 15.39 -3.22 9.91
N PHE A 75 14.88 -2.97 8.70
CA PHE A 75 15.61 -2.18 7.70
C PHE A 75 15.87 -0.75 8.19
N ILE A 76 14.85 -0.08 8.75
CA ILE A 76 14.99 1.26 9.34
C ILE A 76 16.09 1.26 10.41
N PHE A 77 16.08 0.25 11.30
CA PHE A 77 17.07 0.09 12.36
C PHE A 77 18.49 -0.10 11.79
N LEU A 78 18.67 -1.01 10.83
CA LEU A 78 19.97 -1.30 10.22
C LEU A 78 20.57 -0.07 9.53
N VAL A 79 19.79 0.66 8.75
CA VAL A 79 20.26 1.88 8.08
C VAL A 79 20.58 2.97 9.10
N THR A 80 19.73 3.15 10.12
CA THR A 80 19.96 4.13 11.19
C THR A 80 21.24 3.82 11.97
N LEU A 81 21.46 2.55 12.31
CA LEU A 81 22.67 2.06 12.97
C LEU A 81 23.90 2.30 12.07
N PHE A 82 23.81 2.01 10.78
CA PHE A 82 24.88 2.28 9.82
C PHE A 82 25.24 3.77 9.76
N ILE A 83 24.25 4.66 9.70
CA ILE A 83 24.47 6.12 9.74
C ILE A 83 25.21 6.51 11.02
N TRP A 84 24.75 6.02 12.17
CA TRP A 84 25.41 6.28 13.46
C TRP A 84 26.86 5.79 13.48
N LEU A 85 27.11 4.54 13.07
CA LEU A 85 28.45 3.96 13.07
C LEU A 85 29.41 4.72 12.16
N ARG A 86 28.93 5.19 11.00
CA ARG A 86 29.76 5.90 10.01
C ARG A 86 29.99 7.36 10.32
N THR A 87 29.01 8.05 10.92
CA THR A 87 29.06 9.51 11.08
C THR A 87 29.28 9.98 12.51
N LYS A 88 28.83 9.19 13.51
CA LYS A 88 28.80 9.56 14.94
C LYS A 88 28.09 10.90 15.24
N ASP A 89 27.31 11.41 14.30
CA ASP A 89 26.57 12.68 14.40
C ASP A 89 25.12 12.40 14.80
N ARG A 90 24.78 12.71 16.05
CA ARG A 90 23.44 12.44 16.62
C ARG A 90 22.32 13.10 15.83
N LEU A 91 22.50 14.36 15.42
CA LEU A 91 21.47 15.10 14.70
C LEU A 91 21.27 14.53 13.29
N PHE A 92 22.38 14.17 12.64
CA PHE A 92 22.33 13.55 11.31
C PHE A 92 21.72 12.14 11.35
N THR A 93 22.05 11.33 12.36
CA THR A 93 21.40 10.03 12.60
C THR A 93 19.89 10.20 12.83
N ALA A 94 19.47 11.14 13.67
CA ALA A 94 18.05 11.40 13.93
C ALA A 94 17.31 11.85 12.66
N ALA A 95 17.94 12.70 11.84
CA ALA A 95 17.39 13.13 10.56
C ALA A 95 17.27 11.98 9.55
N GLY A 96 18.28 11.10 9.48
CA GLY A 96 18.25 9.91 8.64
C GLY A 96 17.17 8.92 9.07
N PHE A 97 17.05 8.67 10.38
CA PHE A 97 15.96 7.87 10.94
C PHE A 97 14.59 8.45 10.58
N ALA A 98 14.38 9.75 10.82
CA ALA A 98 13.13 10.42 10.50
C ALA A 98 12.79 10.35 9.01
N ALA A 99 13.78 10.48 8.12
CA ALA A 99 13.58 10.36 6.69
C ALA A 99 13.07 8.98 6.27
N ILE A 100 13.72 7.90 6.71
CA ILE A 100 13.33 6.52 6.32
C ILE A 100 12.03 6.09 7.01
N LEU A 101 11.85 6.48 8.28
CA LEU A 101 10.61 6.23 9.01
C LEU A 101 9.43 6.93 8.33
N SER A 102 9.61 8.19 7.93
CA SER A 102 8.55 8.95 7.26
C SER A 102 8.11 8.30 5.95
N HIS A 103 9.05 7.74 5.19
CA HIS A 103 8.75 6.97 3.98
C HIS A 103 7.85 5.78 4.30
N SER A 104 8.34 4.90 5.17
CA SER A 104 7.65 3.65 5.51
C SER A 104 6.28 3.92 6.15
N TYR A 105 6.20 4.95 7.00
CA TYR A 105 4.96 5.39 7.63
C TYR A 105 3.94 5.91 6.61
N LEU A 106 4.36 6.77 5.68
CA LEU A 106 3.46 7.35 4.69
C LEU A 106 2.88 6.28 3.77
N ASP A 107 3.70 5.32 3.32
CA ASP A 107 3.16 4.23 2.53
C ASP A 107 2.20 3.35 3.34
N TYR A 108 2.51 3.06 4.60
CA TYR A 108 1.66 2.30 5.51
C TYR A 108 0.33 3.00 5.80
N ALA A 109 0.36 4.33 5.94
CA ALA A 109 -0.81 5.18 6.14
C ALA A 109 -1.73 5.24 4.90
N THR A 110 -1.20 4.94 3.70
CA THR A 110 -2.00 4.89 2.48
C THR A 110 -2.58 3.49 2.21
N SER A 111 -3.05 3.25 0.98
CA SER A 111 -3.84 2.09 0.57
C SER A 111 -3.04 0.80 0.32
N TRP A 112 -1.86 0.61 0.94
CA TRP A 112 -0.98 -0.52 0.65
C TRP A 112 -0.70 -1.40 1.86
N LYS A 113 -0.79 -2.71 1.65
CA LYS A 113 -0.33 -3.72 2.60
C LYS A 113 1.20 -3.74 2.65
N MET A 114 1.72 -3.91 3.85
CA MET A 114 3.15 -3.96 4.14
C MET A 114 3.40 -4.93 5.29
N ARG A 115 4.66 -5.36 5.48
CA ARG A 115 5.09 -6.18 6.63
C ARG A 115 6.06 -5.40 7.51
N PRO A 116 5.59 -4.40 8.26
CA PRO A 116 6.47 -3.52 9.05
C PRO A 116 7.28 -4.29 10.10
N LEU A 117 6.76 -5.43 10.57
CA LEU A 117 7.38 -6.27 11.61
C LEU A 117 8.24 -7.40 11.06
N PHE A 118 8.43 -7.53 9.74
CA PHE A 118 9.33 -8.54 9.19
C PHE A 118 10.77 -8.33 9.72
N PRO A 119 11.52 -9.38 10.11
CA PRO A 119 11.21 -10.82 10.05
C PRO A 119 10.53 -11.39 11.29
N PHE A 120 10.14 -10.57 12.26
CA PHE A 120 9.46 -11.02 13.49
C PHE A 120 8.01 -11.45 13.23
N SER A 121 7.39 -10.95 12.16
CA SER A 121 6.07 -11.37 11.69
C SER A 121 6.00 -11.34 10.16
N THR A 122 5.35 -12.35 9.58
CA THR A 122 5.03 -12.44 8.14
C THR A 122 3.63 -11.94 7.82
N GLU A 123 2.88 -11.45 8.82
CA GLU A 123 1.54 -10.90 8.64
C GLU A 123 1.60 -9.55 7.95
N SER A 124 0.87 -9.42 6.83
CA SER A 124 0.67 -8.11 6.22
C SER A 124 -0.29 -7.27 7.05
N SER A 125 -0.02 -5.97 7.12
CA SER A 125 -0.87 -4.99 7.76
C SER A 125 -1.00 -3.75 6.87
N ILE A 126 -2.05 -3.00 7.09
CA ILE A 126 -2.30 -1.71 6.46
C ILE A 126 -2.96 -0.76 7.47
N MET A 127 -2.52 0.50 7.52
CA MET A 127 -3.24 1.52 8.28
C MET A 127 -4.37 2.13 7.45
N GLY A 128 -4.13 2.42 6.16
CA GLY A 128 -5.19 2.78 5.21
C GLY A 128 -6.03 3.97 5.65
N ALA A 129 -5.41 4.97 6.27
CA ALA A 129 -6.08 6.16 6.80
C ALA A 129 -6.09 7.33 5.82
N VAL A 130 -5.14 7.34 4.88
CA VAL A 130 -4.90 8.44 3.96
C VAL A 130 -5.17 7.98 2.53
N TYR A 131 -5.98 8.74 1.80
CA TYR A 131 -6.20 8.46 0.39
C TYR A 131 -4.91 8.67 -0.41
N PHE A 132 -4.69 7.85 -1.44
CA PHE A 132 -3.50 7.92 -2.29
C PHE A 132 -3.25 9.31 -2.88
N PHE A 133 -4.30 10.06 -3.26
CA PHE A 133 -4.19 11.44 -3.75
C PHE A 133 -4.50 12.49 -2.68
N ASP A 134 -4.26 12.20 -1.40
CA ASP A 134 -4.42 13.21 -0.36
C ASP A 134 -3.51 14.42 -0.65
N PRO A 135 -4.07 15.64 -0.74
CA PRO A 135 -3.33 16.81 -1.18
C PRO A 135 -2.27 17.23 -0.16
N ILE A 136 -2.44 16.98 1.13
CA ILE A 136 -1.44 17.35 2.13
C ILE A 136 -0.33 16.32 2.16
N ALA A 137 -0.62 15.02 2.07
CA ALA A 137 0.40 13.98 2.02
C ALA A 137 1.20 13.98 0.70
N ASN A 138 0.63 14.48 -0.41
CA ASN A 138 1.30 14.48 -1.71
C ASN A 138 1.77 15.85 -2.20
N LEU A 139 0.99 16.94 -2.04
CA LEU A 139 1.37 18.24 -2.60
C LEU A 139 2.26 19.06 -1.67
N LEU A 140 2.03 19.01 -0.35
CA LEU A 140 2.86 19.74 0.61
C LEU A 140 4.34 19.33 0.52
N PRO A 141 4.69 18.03 0.43
CA PRO A 141 6.09 17.63 0.26
C PRO A 141 6.74 18.10 -1.04
N LEU A 142 5.97 18.39 -2.09
CA LEU A 142 6.51 18.94 -3.34
C LEU A 142 6.97 20.39 -3.21
N LEU A 143 6.47 21.14 -2.23
CA LEU A 143 6.82 22.54 -2.03
C LEU A 143 8.33 22.75 -1.72
N PRO A 144 8.97 21.99 -0.81
CA PRO A 144 10.43 21.98 -0.66
C PRO A 144 11.21 21.78 -1.96
N ILE A 145 10.75 20.85 -2.81
CA ILE A 145 11.40 20.57 -4.11
C ILE A 145 11.24 21.77 -5.03
N PHE A 146 10.03 22.29 -5.15
CA PHE A 146 9.73 23.48 -5.94
C PHE A 146 10.59 24.68 -5.50
N ILE A 147 10.72 24.92 -4.20
CA ILE A 147 11.56 25.99 -3.65
C ILE A 147 13.03 25.82 -4.07
N VAL A 148 13.57 24.61 -3.98
CA VAL A 148 14.95 24.33 -4.41
C VAL A 148 15.13 24.53 -5.91
N LEU A 149 14.16 24.10 -6.73
CA LEU A 149 14.17 24.30 -8.18
C LEU A 149 14.13 25.79 -8.57
N VAL A 150 13.23 26.56 -7.95
CA VAL A 150 13.14 28.01 -8.17
C VAL A 150 14.46 28.70 -7.81
N GLY A 151 15.04 28.36 -6.66
CA GLY A 151 16.34 28.90 -6.24
C GLY A 151 17.46 28.55 -7.23
N TYR A 152 17.46 27.33 -7.77
CA TYR A 152 18.43 26.89 -8.77
C TYR A 152 18.28 27.64 -10.11
N GLN A 153 17.05 27.77 -10.62
CA GLN A 153 16.80 28.48 -11.88
C GLN A 153 17.13 29.97 -11.78
N LYS A 154 16.86 30.59 -10.62
CA LYS A 154 17.24 31.97 -10.33
C LYS A 154 18.77 32.15 -10.33
N ASN A 155 19.51 31.26 -9.68
CA ASN A 155 20.98 31.31 -9.65
C ASN A 155 21.62 31.14 -11.04
N ARG A 156 20.91 30.51 -11.99
CA ARG A 156 21.32 30.40 -13.40
C ARG A 156 20.86 31.56 -14.28
N GLY A 157 20.23 32.58 -13.72
CA GLY A 157 19.72 33.75 -14.44
C GLY A 157 18.49 33.50 -15.32
N ARG A 158 17.99 32.27 -15.41
CA ARG A 158 16.87 31.89 -16.30
C ARG A 158 15.53 32.51 -15.88
N TRP A 159 15.30 32.63 -14.56
CA TRP A 159 14.06 33.15 -13.99
C TRP A 159 14.27 34.48 -13.24
N ASN A 160 15.20 35.31 -13.71
CA ASN A 160 15.41 36.64 -13.13
C ASN A 160 14.13 37.49 -13.20
N GLY A 161 13.78 38.15 -12.10
CA GLY A 161 12.55 38.94 -11.97
C GLY A 161 11.30 38.11 -11.64
N LYS A 162 11.17 36.89 -12.20
CA LYS A 162 10.07 35.96 -11.92
C LYS A 162 10.23 35.35 -10.52
N PHE A 163 9.14 35.28 -9.75
CA PHE A 163 9.14 34.77 -8.37
C PHE A 163 10.02 35.52 -7.36
N ASN A 164 10.48 36.74 -7.64
CA ASN A 164 11.31 37.49 -6.70
C ASN A 164 10.62 37.69 -5.34
N ARG A 165 9.34 38.06 -5.33
CA ARG A 165 8.55 38.18 -4.09
C ARG A 165 8.51 36.86 -3.31
N PHE A 166 8.29 35.74 -3.99
CA PHE A 166 8.27 34.41 -3.39
C PHE A 166 9.64 34.02 -2.82
N CYS A 167 10.72 34.21 -3.58
CA CYS A 167 12.08 33.97 -3.10
C CYS A 167 12.41 34.82 -1.88
N THR A 168 12.08 36.12 -1.89
CA THR A 168 12.29 37.01 -0.75
C THR A 168 11.51 36.52 0.47
N PHE A 169 10.24 36.13 0.30
CA PHE A 169 9.43 35.55 1.36
C PHE A 169 10.06 34.29 1.96
N VAL A 170 10.45 33.33 1.10
CA VAL A 170 11.09 32.08 1.52
C VAL A 170 12.42 32.34 2.22
N THR A 171 13.24 33.27 1.73
CA THR A 171 14.53 33.59 2.34
C THR A 171 14.34 34.24 3.71
N ASN A 172 13.44 35.22 3.82
CA ASN A 172 13.18 35.93 5.07
C ASN A 172 12.56 35.02 6.14
N ASN A 173 11.73 34.07 5.72
CA ASN A 173 11.01 33.18 6.63
C ASN A 173 11.57 31.76 6.67
N ARG A 174 12.77 31.51 6.12
CA ARG A 174 13.26 30.17 5.78
C ARG A 174 13.09 29.15 6.91
N ARG A 175 13.55 29.48 8.12
CA ARG A 175 13.51 28.57 9.27
C ARG A 175 12.09 28.33 9.76
N SER A 176 11.29 29.39 9.83
CA SER A 176 9.89 29.30 10.26
C SER A 176 9.06 28.51 9.24
N LEU A 177 9.21 28.80 7.95
CA LEU A 177 8.46 28.16 6.87
C LEU A 177 8.62 26.63 6.88
N TYR A 178 9.85 26.11 6.84
CA TYR A 178 10.05 24.65 6.81
C TYR A 178 9.62 23.97 8.10
N ARG A 179 9.79 24.63 9.25
CA ARG A 179 9.32 24.09 10.53
C ARG A 179 7.79 24.03 10.55
N THR A 180 7.10 25.09 10.11
CA THR A 180 5.64 25.13 10.03
C THR A 180 5.12 24.06 9.07
N LEU A 181 5.70 23.93 7.88
CA LEU A 181 5.31 22.88 6.92
C LEU A 181 5.50 21.48 7.51
N ALA A 182 6.61 21.23 8.20
CA ALA A 182 6.86 19.94 8.86
C ALA A 182 5.83 19.66 9.98
N VAL A 183 5.48 20.67 10.77
CA VAL A 183 4.46 20.55 11.82
C VAL A 183 3.08 20.29 11.22
N VAL A 184 2.69 21.02 10.18
CA VAL A 184 1.41 20.82 9.49
C VAL A 184 1.32 19.40 8.94
N LEU A 185 2.37 18.92 8.26
CA LEU A 185 2.41 17.55 7.76
C LEU A 185 2.29 16.54 8.89
N LEU A 186 3.05 16.72 9.98
CA LEU A 186 3.06 15.82 11.13
C LEU A 186 1.69 15.76 11.82
N VAL A 187 1.05 16.90 12.04
CA VAL A 187 -0.30 16.96 12.62
C VAL A 187 -1.29 16.24 11.71
N TRP A 188 -1.24 16.51 10.40
CA TRP A 188 -2.16 15.89 9.43
C TRP A 188 -2.08 14.37 9.43
N ILE A 189 -0.86 13.82 9.34
CA ILE A 189 -0.66 12.38 9.26
C ILE A 189 -0.96 11.66 10.58
N ILE A 190 -0.93 12.35 11.73
CA ILE A 190 -1.33 11.79 13.04
C ILE A 190 -2.84 11.85 13.22
N VAL A 191 -3.49 12.94 12.81
CA VAL A 191 -4.93 13.16 13.03
C VAL A 191 -5.76 12.21 12.18
N LEU A 192 -5.39 11.95 10.92
CA LEU A 192 -6.19 11.11 10.02
C LEU A 192 -6.40 9.66 10.50
N PRO A 193 -5.37 8.93 10.97
CA PRO A 193 -5.56 7.60 11.56
C PRO A 193 -6.48 7.61 12.78
N VAL A 194 -6.35 8.62 13.64
CA VAL A 194 -7.20 8.78 14.84
C VAL A 194 -8.64 9.08 14.44
N ALA A 195 -8.86 9.97 13.47
CA ALA A 195 -10.18 10.26 12.94
C ALA A 195 -10.83 9.01 12.33
N LYS A 196 -10.07 8.22 11.54
CA LYS A 196 -10.53 6.96 10.97
C LYS A 196 -10.93 5.98 12.08
N PHE A 197 -10.16 5.91 13.16
CA PHE A 197 -10.46 5.02 14.29
C PHE A 197 -11.84 5.34 14.88
N PHE A 198 -12.12 6.63 15.15
CA PHE A 198 -13.43 7.05 15.64
C PHE A 198 -14.55 6.77 14.65
N LEU A 199 -14.35 7.02 13.36
CA LEU A 199 -15.34 6.69 12.32
C LEU A 199 -15.65 5.19 12.33
N VAL A 200 -14.63 4.33 12.25
CA VAL A 200 -14.82 2.86 12.23
C VAL A 200 -15.51 2.37 13.50
N ASN A 201 -15.19 2.94 14.66
CA ASN A 201 -15.84 2.58 15.92
C ASN A 201 -17.33 2.99 15.91
N GLN A 202 -17.64 4.20 15.47
CA GLN A 202 -19.02 4.67 15.35
C GLN A 202 -19.85 3.81 14.39
N ILE A 203 -19.28 3.43 13.24
CA ILE A 203 -19.96 2.53 12.30
C ILE A 203 -20.12 1.13 12.91
N SER A 204 -19.12 0.63 13.64
CA SER A 204 -19.21 -0.67 14.32
C SER A 204 -20.35 -0.69 15.35
N GLU A 205 -20.52 0.39 16.12
CA GLU A 205 -21.63 0.55 17.07
C GLU A 205 -22.98 0.60 16.35
N ALA A 206 -23.08 1.37 15.26
CA ALA A 206 -24.31 1.47 14.48
C ALA A 206 -24.72 0.14 13.84
N GLU A 207 -23.76 -0.68 13.42
CA GLU A 207 -23.97 -1.99 12.80
C GLU A 207 -24.10 -3.13 13.82
N GLY A 208 -23.87 -2.85 15.11
CA GLY A 208 -23.90 -3.86 16.17
C GLY A 208 -22.84 -4.94 16.03
N THR A 209 -21.76 -4.68 15.28
CA THR A 209 -20.70 -5.65 14.98
C THR A 209 -19.35 -4.97 14.80
N ARG A 210 -18.26 -5.69 15.07
CA ARG A 210 -16.91 -5.13 15.00
C ARG A 210 -16.44 -5.05 13.55
N ILE A 211 -16.28 -3.83 13.04
CA ILE A 211 -15.70 -3.60 11.72
C ILE A 211 -14.18 -3.51 11.82
N SER A 212 -13.48 -4.12 10.87
CA SER A 212 -12.02 -4.10 10.84
C SER A 212 -11.49 -2.73 10.42
N TYR A 213 -10.70 -2.10 11.30
CA TYR A 213 -9.98 -0.86 10.99
C TYR A 213 -9.04 -1.05 9.80
N GLN A 214 -8.28 -2.15 9.78
CA GLN A 214 -7.35 -2.49 8.70
C GLN A 214 -8.12 -2.88 7.42
N GLY A 215 -9.27 -3.55 7.58
CA GLY A 215 -10.19 -3.92 6.50
C GLY A 215 -10.99 -2.75 5.90
N THR A 216 -10.80 -1.53 6.40
CA THR A 216 -11.49 -0.32 5.93
C THR A 216 -10.55 0.52 5.05
N TYR A 217 -10.79 0.57 3.74
CA TYR A 217 -9.85 1.10 2.75
C TYR A 217 -10.27 2.48 2.23
N PRO A 218 -9.36 3.46 2.06
CA PRO A 218 -9.73 4.85 1.81
C PRO A 218 -10.07 5.14 0.34
N VAL A 219 -11.30 4.96 -0.14
CA VAL A 219 -11.66 5.10 -1.58
C VAL A 219 -11.46 6.49 -2.20
N SER A 220 -11.61 7.54 -1.40
CA SER A 220 -11.37 8.94 -1.78
C SER A 220 -11.14 9.79 -0.51
N PRO A 221 -10.83 11.09 -0.58
CA PRO A 221 -10.60 11.91 0.61
C PRO A 221 -11.80 11.84 1.57
N GLY A 222 -11.57 11.28 2.77
CA GLY A 222 -12.58 11.16 3.82
C GLY A 222 -13.68 10.12 3.58
N LYS A 223 -13.56 9.29 2.53
CA LYS A 223 -14.45 8.15 2.27
C LYS A 223 -13.68 6.84 2.30
N PHE A 224 -14.33 5.80 2.80
CA PHE A 224 -13.76 4.48 2.95
C PHE A 224 -14.74 3.41 2.51
N LEU A 225 -14.19 2.27 2.12
CA LEU A 225 -14.93 1.05 1.85
C LEU A 225 -14.60 0.04 2.93
N ALA A 226 -15.62 -0.40 3.65
CA ALA A 226 -15.53 -1.42 4.68
C ALA A 226 -16.35 -2.63 4.27
N ALA A 227 -15.96 -3.79 4.80
CA ALA A 227 -16.73 -5.01 4.69
C ALA A 227 -16.65 -5.79 5.99
N TYR A 228 -17.63 -6.65 6.25
CA TYR A 228 -17.58 -7.61 7.33
C TYR A 228 -18.42 -8.85 7.00
N GLU A 229 -18.16 -9.95 7.69
CA GLU A 229 -18.96 -11.15 7.59
C GLU A 229 -20.32 -10.98 8.25
N TYR A 230 -21.38 -10.91 7.45
CA TYR A 230 -22.73 -10.77 7.97
C TYR A 230 -23.29 -12.12 8.45
N ASN A 231 -23.06 -13.17 7.67
CA ASN A 231 -23.37 -14.55 8.02
C ASN A 231 -22.48 -15.52 7.23
N ASN A 232 -22.71 -16.83 7.38
CA ASN A 232 -21.93 -17.87 6.71
C ASN A 232 -21.97 -17.80 5.16
N THR A 233 -22.96 -17.12 4.59
CA THR A 233 -23.23 -17.07 3.15
C THR A 233 -22.98 -15.71 2.51
N HIS A 234 -22.93 -14.63 3.29
CA HIS A 234 -22.86 -13.25 2.77
C HIS A 234 -21.85 -12.39 3.54
N PHE A 235 -21.17 -11.52 2.80
CA PHE A 235 -20.52 -10.33 3.34
C PHE A 235 -21.47 -9.13 3.23
N LYS A 236 -21.40 -8.21 4.19
CA LYS A 236 -21.96 -6.87 4.03
C LYS A 236 -20.83 -5.92 3.65
N ILE A 237 -21.05 -5.11 2.63
CA ILE A 237 -20.11 -4.11 2.13
C ILE A 237 -20.74 -2.74 2.32
N MET A 238 -19.93 -1.75 2.65
CA MET A 238 -20.40 -0.40 2.87
C MET A 238 -19.38 0.65 2.46
N GLU A 239 -19.86 1.69 1.78
CA GLU A 239 -19.16 2.97 1.67
C GLU A 239 -19.50 3.81 2.89
N ILE A 240 -18.47 4.22 3.63
CA ILE A 240 -18.57 5.06 4.82
C ILE A 240 -17.79 6.35 4.61
N SER A 241 -18.21 7.45 5.23
CA SER A 241 -17.49 8.72 5.17
C SER A 241 -17.56 9.50 6.47
N TYR A 242 -16.61 10.42 6.67
CA TYR A 242 -16.63 11.32 7.82
C TYR A 242 -17.85 12.24 7.87
N LEU A 243 -18.46 12.55 6.71
CA LEU A 243 -19.55 13.51 6.62
C LEU A 243 -20.93 12.86 6.72
N SER A 244 -21.12 11.71 6.07
CA SER A 244 -22.43 11.07 5.95
C SER A 244 -22.59 9.82 6.82
N GLY A 245 -21.52 9.34 7.47
CA GLY A 245 -21.53 7.99 8.03
C GLY A 245 -21.67 6.95 6.91
N ILE A 246 -22.61 6.02 7.03
CA ILE A 246 -22.89 5.00 6.00
C ILE A 246 -23.63 5.65 4.82
N GLY A 247 -23.00 5.65 3.65
CA GLY A 247 -23.57 6.20 2.41
C GLY A 247 -24.33 5.15 1.59
N ARG A 248 -23.65 4.05 1.25
CA ARG A 248 -24.20 2.93 0.48
C ARG A 248 -23.81 1.62 1.18
N SER A 249 -24.70 0.64 1.21
CA SER A 249 -24.38 -0.70 1.68
C SER A 249 -25.12 -1.77 0.89
N ASP A 250 -24.46 -2.89 0.59
CA ASP A 250 -25.03 -4.05 -0.10
C ASP A 250 -24.57 -5.35 0.57
N PHE A 251 -25.23 -6.46 0.24
CA PHE A 251 -24.82 -7.80 0.62
C PHE A 251 -24.30 -8.55 -0.60
N ILE A 252 -23.20 -9.28 -0.44
CA ILE A 252 -22.59 -10.10 -1.49
C ILE A 252 -22.43 -11.52 -1.00
N GLU A 253 -22.95 -12.46 -1.80
CA GLU A 253 -22.78 -13.89 -1.58
C GLU A 253 -21.29 -14.27 -1.60
N LYS A 254 -20.86 -15.08 -0.64
CA LYS A 254 -19.49 -15.58 -0.57
C LYS A 254 -19.18 -16.57 -1.68
N ILE A 255 -20.18 -17.36 -2.08
CA ILE A 255 -20.08 -18.35 -3.15
C ILE A 255 -21.31 -18.18 -4.03
N ASN A 256 -21.08 -17.70 -5.24
CA ASN A 256 -22.09 -17.67 -6.30
C ASN A 256 -21.79 -18.79 -7.29
N SER A 257 -22.80 -19.55 -7.70
CA SER A 257 -22.66 -20.60 -8.69
C SER A 257 -23.58 -20.34 -9.87
N THR A 258 -22.99 -20.20 -11.05
CA THR A 258 -23.69 -20.08 -12.32
C THR A 258 -23.68 -21.43 -13.02
N GLY A 259 -24.84 -22.06 -13.13
CA GLY A 259 -25.02 -23.42 -13.64
C GLY A 259 -25.21 -24.45 -12.52
N SER A 260 -25.77 -25.62 -12.83
CA SER A 260 -25.99 -26.70 -11.86
C SER A 260 -24.69 -27.47 -11.59
N VAL A 261 -23.66 -26.80 -11.07
CA VAL A 261 -22.37 -27.43 -10.73
C VAL A 261 -22.52 -28.21 -9.43
N PRO A 262 -22.45 -29.56 -9.44
CA PRO A 262 -22.41 -30.33 -8.21
C PRO A 262 -21.16 -29.94 -7.41
N ASP A 263 -21.29 -29.79 -6.09
CA ASP A 263 -20.17 -29.50 -5.17
C ASP A 263 -19.42 -28.17 -5.38
N ALA A 264 -20.11 -27.11 -5.85
CA ALA A 264 -19.52 -25.77 -6.00
C ALA A 264 -18.77 -25.27 -4.73
N SER A 265 -19.28 -25.59 -3.53
CA SER A 265 -18.63 -25.26 -2.27
C SER A 265 -17.28 -25.95 -2.07
N ALA A 266 -17.10 -27.19 -2.56
CA ALA A 266 -15.85 -27.92 -2.44
C ALA A 266 -14.76 -27.30 -3.31
N TYR A 267 -15.10 -26.89 -4.54
CA TYR A 267 -14.19 -26.17 -5.43
C TYR A 267 -13.79 -24.80 -4.87
N ALA A 268 -14.74 -24.05 -4.31
CA ALA A 268 -14.46 -22.78 -3.63
C ALA A 268 -13.49 -22.97 -2.44
N GLN A 269 -13.73 -23.96 -1.59
CA GLN A 269 -12.82 -24.29 -0.48
C GLN A 269 -11.42 -24.68 -0.96
N ARG A 270 -11.33 -25.47 -2.04
CA ARG A 270 -10.06 -25.87 -2.64
C ARG A 270 -9.26 -24.67 -3.16
N ALA A 271 -9.92 -23.77 -3.90
CA ALA A 271 -9.33 -22.52 -4.37
C ALA A 271 -8.89 -21.62 -3.20
N GLY A 272 -9.72 -21.50 -2.16
CA GLY A 272 -9.39 -20.76 -0.95
C GLY A 272 -8.15 -21.31 -0.23
N LYS A 273 -8.02 -22.64 -0.13
CA LYS A 273 -6.84 -23.29 0.46
C LYS A 273 -5.59 -23.03 -0.37
N LEU A 274 -5.66 -23.13 -1.70
CA LEU A 274 -4.55 -22.79 -2.59
C LEU A 274 -4.13 -21.33 -2.41
N TYR A 275 -5.09 -20.40 -2.45
CA TYR A 275 -4.81 -18.97 -2.24
C TYR A 275 -4.13 -18.68 -0.90
N SER A 276 -4.52 -19.38 0.17
CA SER A 276 -3.95 -19.19 1.51
C SER A 276 -2.46 -19.58 1.65
N THR A 277 -1.89 -20.33 0.69
CA THR A 277 -0.47 -20.71 0.74
C THR A 277 0.44 -19.71 0.02
N ALA A 278 -0.10 -18.88 -0.87
CA ALA A 278 0.69 -17.97 -1.68
C ALA A 278 0.86 -16.59 -1.04
N VAL A 279 1.93 -15.91 -1.46
CA VAL A 279 2.18 -14.49 -1.19
C VAL A 279 2.41 -13.72 -2.51
N PRO A 280 1.93 -12.47 -2.61
CA PRO A 280 1.16 -11.71 -1.63
C PRO A 280 -0.32 -12.16 -1.52
N GLN A 281 -0.94 -11.90 -0.36
CA GLN A 281 -2.37 -12.10 -0.14
C GLN A 281 -3.11 -10.75 -0.19
N GLU A 282 -3.64 -10.42 -1.36
CA GLU A 282 -4.26 -9.11 -1.66
C GLU A 282 -5.78 -9.07 -1.42
N ILE A 283 -6.43 -10.22 -1.35
CA ILE A 283 -7.87 -10.37 -1.08
C ILE A 283 -8.08 -10.59 0.42
N ASP A 284 -8.85 -9.71 1.07
CA ASP A 284 -9.22 -9.83 2.50
C ASP A 284 -10.58 -10.51 2.70
N TYR A 285 -11.53 -10.25 1.80
CA TYR A 285 -12.89 -10.78 1.87
C TYR A 285 -13.15 -11.64 0.63
N PRO A 286 -12.71 -12.91 0.62
CA PRO A 286 -12.72 -13.76 -0.57
C PRO A 286 -14.14 -14.14 -0.99
N VAL A 287 -14.49 -13.81 -2.22
CA VAL A 287 -15.74 -14.19 -2.88
C VAL A 287 -15.43 -15.06 -4.08
N PHE A 288 -16.19 -16.14 -4.23
CA PHE A 288 -16.00 -17.18 -5.23
C PHE A 288 -17.16 -17.18 -6.22
N SER A 289 -16.85 -17.16 -7.52
CA SER A 289 -17.80 -17.46 -8.59
C SER A 289 -17.42 -18.79 -9.23
N VAL A 290 -18.30 -19.77 -9.16
CA VAL A 290 -18.07 -21.13 -9.67
C VAL A 290 -18.93 -21.37 -10.90
N SER A 291 -18.28 -21.73 -12.00
CA SER A 291 -18.93 -22.05 -13.27
C SER A 291 -18.34 -23.31 -13.88
N GLU A 292 -19.19 -24.12 -14.51
CA GLU A 292 -18.76 -25.30 -15.25
C GLU A 292 -18.71 -25.00 -16.75
N ASN A 293 -17.61 -25.39 -17.40
CA ASN A 293 -17.54 -25.41 -18.85
C ASN A 293 -18.03 -26.77 -19.34
N GLY A 294 -19.29 -26.81 -19.78
CA GLY A 294 -19.97 -28.04 -20.20
C GLY A 294 -19.30 -28.79 -21.36
N ASP A 295 -18.48 -28.11 -22.16
CA ASP A 295 -17.84 -28.70 -23.34
C ASP A 295 -16.56 -29.48 -23.01
N ASN A 296 -15.89 -29.18 -21.88
CA ASN A 296 -14.52 -29.65 -21.62
C ASN A 296 -14.35 -30.33 -20.25
N GLY A 297 -15.43 -30.58 -19.49
CA GLY A 297 -15.35 -31.26 -18.19
C GLY A 297 -14.52 -30.52 -17.12
N THR A 298 -14.36 -29.20 -17.24
CA THR A 298 -13.56 -28.37 -16.31
C THR A 298 -14.45 -27.46 -15.46
N VAL A 299 -14.03 -27.22 -14.22
CA VAL A 299 -14.68 -26.29 -13.31
C VAL A 299 -13.79 -25.06 -13.14
N THR A 300 -14.36 -23.89 -13.43
CA THR A 300 -13.69 -22.60 -13.25
C THR A 300 -14.16 -21.96 -11.95
N VAL A 301 -13.20 -21.55 -11.12
CA VAL A 301 -13.44 -20.76 -9.90
C VAL A 301 -12.75 -19.42 -10.04
N LEU A 302 -13.54 -18.34 -10.05
CA LEU A 302 -13.04 -16.98 -9.93
C LEU A 302 -13.01 -16.57 -8.46
N LEU A 303 -11.86 -16.14 -7.96
CA LEU A 303 -11.64 -15.62 -6.62
C LEU A 303 -11.33 -14.13 -6.70
N SER A 304 -12.11 -13.32 -5.99
CA SER A 304 -11.98 -11.86 -5.92
C SER A 304 -12.29 -11.33 -4.53
N ASP A 305 -12.04 -10.05 -4.27
CA ASP A 305 -12.48 -9.41 -3.02
C ASP A 305 -13.93 -8.94 -3.16
N ALA A 306 -14.75 -9.15 -2.12
CA ALA A 306 -16.16 -8.74 -2.08
C ALA A 306 -16.34 -7.27 -2.50
N ARG A 307 -15.41 -6.42 -2.08
CA ARG A 307 -15.40 -4.97 -2.30
C ARG A 307 -15.16 -4.56 -3.75
N ASN A 308 -14.75 -5.48 -4.64
CA ASN A 308 -14.49 -5.18 -6.05
C ASN A 308 -15.70 -4.55 -6.76
N SER A 309 -16.92 -4.94 -6.39
CA SER A 309 -18.17 -4.40 -6.96
C SER A 309 -18.39 -2.90 -6.73
N TYR A 310 -17.71 -2.31 -5.75
CA TYR A 310 -17.84 -0.89 -5.40
C TYR A 310 -16.75 -0.03 -6.03
N VAL A 311 -15.77 -0.65 -6.70
CA VAL A 311 -14.55 0.07 -7.07
C VAL A 311 -14.12 -0.27 -8.49
N GLU A 312 -14.26 0.70 -9.38
CA GLU A 312 -13.78 0.54 -10.75
C GLU A 312 -12.26 0.63 -10.85
N ASN A 313 -11.59 1.51 -10.08
CA ASN A 313 -10.22 1.93 -10.37
C ASN A 313 -9.23 1.90 -9.20
N TRP A 314 -9.02 0.74 -8.56
CA TRP A 314 -8.13 0.61 -7.40
C TRP A 314 -7.11 -0.51 -7.49
N ALA A 315 -5.82 -0.18 -7.31
CA ALA A 315 -4.72 -1.15 -7.37
C ALA A 315 -4.89 -2.37 -6.44
N TYR A 316 -5.60 -2.20 -5.31
CA TYR A 316 -5.81 -3.25 -4.32
C TYR A 316 -6.96 -4.22 -4.63
N PHE A 317 -8.03 -3.70 -5.25
CA PHE A 317 -9.25 -4.45 -5.60
C PHE A 317 -9.23 -4.94 -7.05
N ARG A 318 -8.06 -4.95 -7.69
CA ARG A 318 -7.91 -5.22 -9.13
C ARG A 318 -7.43 -6.63 -9.46
N THR A 319 -7.10 -7.44 -8.45
CA THR A 319 -6.60 -8.81 -8.65
C THR A 319 -7.76 -9.80 -8.59
N VAL A 320 -7.95 -10.53 -9.70
CA VAL A 320 -8.87 -11.68 -9.77
C VAL A 320 -8.05 -12.91 -10.12
N TYR A 321 -8.16 -13.94 -9.29
CA TYR A 321 -7.55 -15.24 -9.55
C TYR A 321 -8.57 -16.15 -10.21
N ARG A 322 -8.18 -16.84 -11.27
CA ARG A 322 -8.98 -17.85 -11.94
C ARG A 322 -8.30 -19.20 -11.80
N PHE A 323 -8.97 -20.14 -11.15
CA PHE A 323 -8.55 -21.52 -11.05
C PHE A 323 -9.39 -22.37 -12.01
N VAL A 324 -8.74 -23.19 -12.83
CA VAL A 324 -9.38 -24.15 -13.73
C VAL A 324 -9.03 -25.52 -13.22
N PHE A 325 -10.02 -26.25 -12.71
CA PHE A 325 -9.86 -27.61 -12.19
C PHE A 325 -10.35 -28.61 -13.24
N ASP A 326 -9.53 -29.62 -13.49
CA ASP A 326 -9.91 -30.79 -14.26
C ASP A 326 -10.67 -31.77 -13.36
N LYS A 327 -11.86 -32.22 -13.78
CA LYS A 327 -12.73 -33.08 -12.95
C LYS A 327 -12.18 -34.49 -12.77
N GLU A 328 -11.42 -35.01 -13.74
CA GLU A 328 -11.00 -36.41 -13.77
C GLU A 328 -9.66 -36.62 -13.06
N SER A 329 -8.66 -35.81 -13.42
CA SER A 329 -7.31 -35.85 -12.86
C SER A 329 -7.20 -35.12 -11.52
N GLY A 330 -8.10 -34.17 -11.27
CA GLY A 330 -8.00 -33.25 -10.15
C GLY A 330 -6.86 -32.24 -10.27
N GLU A 331 -6.14 -32.18 -11.40
CA GLU A 331 -5.13 -31.15 -11.64
C GLU A 331 -5.77 -29.75 -11.75
N TYR A 332 -4.94 -28.71 -11.62
CA TYR A 332 -5.42 -27.35 -11.76
C TYR A 332 -4.42 -26.46 -12.51
N GLU A 333 -4.98 -25.46 -13.19
CA GLU A 333 -4.24 -24.32 -13.69
C GLU A 333 -4.74 -23.06 -13.00
N ALA A 334 -3.82 -22.15 -12.68
CA ALA A 334 -4.17 -20.89 -12.05
C ALA A 334 -3.70 -19.71 -12.90
N TYR A 335 -4.52 -18.68 -12.90
CA TYR A 335 -4.31 -17.46 -13.65
C TYR A 335 -4.57 -16.27 -12.73
N ALA A 336 -3.86 -15.17 -12.95
CA ALA A 336 -4.14 -13.89 -12.33
C ALA A 336 -4.43 -12.87 -13.43
N SER A 337 -5.43 -12.03 -13.19
CA SER A 337 -5.73 -10.88 -14.05
C SER A 337 -5.70 -9.60 -13.22
N GLU A 338 -4.99 -8.60 -13.77
CA GLU A 338 -5.08 -7.20 -13.35
C GLU A 338 -5.81 -6.42 -14.46
N GLN A 339 -6.51 -5.35 -14.10
CA GLN A 339 -7.49 -4.55 -14.85
C GLN A 339 -7.31 -4.30 -16.38
N THR A 340 -6.16 -4.54 -16.99
CA THR A 340 -5.98 -4.45 -18.46
C THR A 340 -6.43 -5.69 -19.22
N GLY A 341 -7.08 -6.65 -18.55
CA GLY A 341 -7.63 -7.87 -19.16
C GLY A 341 -6.56 -8.85 -19.63
N ARG A 342 -5.28 -8.53 -19.45
CA ARG A 342 -4.18 -9.47 -19.67
C ARG A 342 -4.12 -10.41 -18.50
N GLU A 343 -4.83 -11.50 -18.67
CA GLU A 343 -4.68 -12.66 -17.83
C GLU A 343 -3.30 -13.28 -18.05
N ARG A 344 -2.62 -13.58 -16.95
CA ARG A 344 -1.34 -14.28 -16.96
C ARG A 344 -1.50 -15.62 -16.25
N ARG A 345 -1.06 -16.68 -16.91
CA ARG A 345 -0.89 -17.99 -16.28
C ARG A 345 0.15 -17.90 -15.17
N LEU A 346 -0.22 -18.37 -13.98
CA LEU A 346 0.68 -18.44 -12.84
C LEU A 346 1.54 -19.70 -12.93
N GLU A 347 2.78 -19.56 -12.50
CA GLU A 347 3.74 -20.66 -12.45
C GLU A 347 3.31 -21.72 -11.44
N ARG A 348 3.70 -22.97 -11.66
CA ARG A 348 3.28 -24.12 -10.82
C ARG A 348 3.67 -23.97 -9.35
N ASN A 349 4.73 -23.23 -9.05
CA ASN A 349 5.23 -23.01 -7.70
C ASN A 349 4.59 -21.79 -7.00
N TYR A 350 3.65 -21.10 -7.66
CA TYR A 350 3.00 -19.92 -7.11
C TYR A 350 2.10 -20.28 -5.93
N PHE A 351 1.27 -21.30 -6.11
CA PHE A 351 0.46 -21.92 -5.06
C PHE A 351 1.11 -23.25 -4.63
N GLY A 352 0.98 -23.58 -3.34
CA GLY A 352 1.59 -24.76 -2.72
C GLY A 352 0.93 -26.09 -3.03
#